data_AF-A0A848UA30-F1
#
_entry.id   AF-A0A848UA30-F1
#
_cell.length_a   1.000
_cell.length_b   1.000
_cell.length_c   1.000
_cell.angle_alpha   90.00
_cell.angle_beta   90.00
_cell.angle_gamma   90.00
#
_symmetry.space_group_name_H-M   'P 1'
#
loop_
_entity.id
_entity.type
_entity.pdbx_description
1 polymer ?
#
loop_
_entity_poly.entity_id
_entity_poly.type
_entity_poly.pdbx_seq_one_letter_code
_entity_poly.pdbx_strand_id
1 'polypeptide(L)'
;MLVWMDLEMTGLDHTSDVIVEIATLVTDDNLQVVAEGPDIVVHQPDDVLARMDPFVVDMHTRSGLLDQIRASTIMLEQAGQETLEFI
;
A
#
# COMPACT_ATOMS: atom_id res chain seq x y z
N MET A 1 1.94 4.98 -22.82
CA MET A 1 1.52 4.13 -21.69
C MET A 1 2.04 4.75 -20.41
N LEU A 2 1.18 4.84 -19.40
CA LEU A 2 1.46 5.43 -18.11
C LEU A 2 1.22 4.39 -17.02
N VAL A 3 2.14 4.28 -16.07
CA VAL A 3 1.97 3.44 -14.88
C VAL A 3 1.52 4.35 -13.74
N TRP A 4 0.39 4.01 -13.14
CA TRP A 4 -0.16 4.68 -11.97
C TRP A 4 0.09 3.81 -10.75
N MET A 5 0.46 4.46 -9.64
CA MET A 5 0.71 3.81 -8.37
C MET A 5 0.19 4.71 -7.25
N ASP A 6 -0.52 4.11 -6.31
CA ASP A 6 -0.91 4.76 -5.06
C ASP A 6 -0.41 3.93 -3.88
N LEU A 7 -0.01 4.61 -2.82
CA LEU A 7 0.56 4.00 -1.62
C LEU A 7 -0.12 4.55 -0.38
N GLU A 8 -0.45 3.65 0.54
CA GLU A 8 -0.78 4.02 1.91
C GLU A 8 0.41 3.74 2.82
N MET A 9 0.62 4.62 3.80
CA MET A 9 1.75 4.54 4.73
C MET A 9 1.31 4.70 6.18
N THR A 10 2.20 4.35 7.12
CA THR A 10 2.02 4.62 8.55
C THR A 10 2.19 6.11 8.91
N GLY A 11 2.67 6.93 7.98
CA GLY A 11 2.90 8.36 8.17
C GLY A 11 3.68 8.98 7.02
N LEU A 12 4.35 10.11 7.29
CA LEU A 12 5.04 10.93 6.28
C LEU A 12 6.56 10.98 6.45
N ASP A 13 7.12 10.38 7.50
CA ASP A 13 8.55 10.31 7.72
C ASP A 13 9.15 9.08 7.04
N HIS A 14 9.74 9.28 5.86
CA HIS A 14 10.40 8.22 5.08
C HIS A 14 11.50 7.43 5.83
N THR A 15 11.99 7.92 6.98
CA THR A 15 13.01 7.21 7.77
C THR A 15 12.42 6.21 8.75
N SER A 16 11.17 6.40 9.18
CA SER A 16 10.51 5.57 10.20
C SER A 16 9.20 4.94 9.77
N ASP A 17 8.47 5.63 8.90
CA ASP A 17 7.19 5.20 8.36
C ASP A 17 7.38 4.24 7.20
N VAL A 18 6.42 3.33 7.05
CA VAL A 18 6.48 2.22 6.12
C VAL A 18 5.23 2.13 5.28
N ILE A 19 5.36 1.51 4.11
CA ILE A 19 4.24 1.20 3.20
C ILE A 19 3.37 0.11 3.83
N VAL A 20 2.06 0.30 3.76
CA VAL A 20 1.04 -0.63 4.26
C VAL A 20 0.04 -1.07 3.19
N GLU A 21 -0.03 -0.38 2.06
CA GLU A 21 -0.81 -0.78 0.88
C GLU A 21 -0.14 -0.27 -0.39
N ILE A 22 -0.25 -1.04 -1.47
CA ILE A 22 0.17 -0.63 -2.81
C ILE A 22 -0.85 -1.10 -3.85
N ALA A 23 -1.30 -0.16 -4.68
CA ALA A 23 -2.14 -0.44 -5.82
C ALA A 23 -1.51 0.10 -7.11
N THR A 24 -1.60 -0.66 -8.20
CA THR A 24 -1.08 -0.24 -9.50
C THR A 24 -2.05 -0.47 -10.65
N LEU A 25 -1.99 0.38 -11.68
CA LEU A 25 -2.68 0.16 -12.95
C LEU A 25 -1.92 0.85 -14.09
N VAL A 26 -2.22 0.43 -15.32
CA VAL A 26 -1.62 0.98 -16.53
C VAL A 26 -2.69 1.59 -17.42
N THR A 27 -2.45 2.80 -17.92
CA THR A 27 -3.31 3.45 -18.92
C THR A 27 -2.59 3.70 -20.24
N ASP A 28 -3.36 3.87 -21.31
CA ASP A 28 -2.88 4.45 -22.56
C ASP A 28 -2.73 5.99 -22.44
N ASP A 29 -2.35 6.64 -23.54
CA ASP A 29 -2.12 8.08 -23.58
C ASP A 29 -3.44 8.90 -23.53
N ASN A 30 -4.59 8.25 -23.68
CA ASN A 30 -5.94 8.83 -23.51
C ASN A 30 -6.55 8.50 -22.13
N LEU A 31 -5.72 8.06 -21.18
CA LEU A 31 -6.10 7.66 -19.82
C LEU A 31 -7.13 6.52 -19.78
N GLN A 32 -7.23 5.70 -20.83
CA GLN A 32 -8.04 4.49 -20.79
C GLN A 32 -7.24 3.38 -20.10
N VAL A 33 -7.87 2.68 -19.16
CA VAL A 33 -7.24 1.55 -18.44
C VAL A 33 -6.93 0.45 -19.44
N VAL A 34 -5.66 0.04 -19.47
CA VAL A 34 -5.13 -1.04 -20.31
C VAL A 34 -4.97 -2.31 -19.50
N ALA A 35 -4.53 -2.18 -18.24
CA ALA A 35 -4.40 -3.30 -17.31
C ALA A 35 -4.55 -2.80 -15.87
N GLU A 36 -5.20 -3.60 -15.03
CA GLU A 36 -5.24 -3.43 -13.58
C GLU A 36 -4.16 -4.32 -12.96
N GLY A 37 -3.32 -3.72 -12.13
CA GLY A 37 -2.26 -4.40 -11.42
C GLY A 37 -2.71 -4.93 -10.06
N PRO A 38 -1.77 -5.43 -9.25
CA PRO A 38 -2.07 -5.83 -7.89
C PRO A 38 -2.57 -4.66 -7.03
N ASP A 39 -3.46 -4.99 -6.09
CA ASP A 39 -3.90 -4.19 -4.95
C ASP A 39 -3.60 -4.99 -3.68
N ILE A 40 -2.51 -4.63 -3.00
CA ILE A 40 -1.87 -5.45 -1.98
C ILE A 40 -1.74 -4.67 -0.68
N VAL A 41 -2.38 -5.20 0.36
CA VAL A 41 -2.12 -4.79 1.75
C VAL A 41 -0.87 -5.50 2.27
N VAL A 42 0.09 -4.73 2.77
CA VAL A 42 1.38 -5.21 3.28
C VAL A 42 1.31 -5.41 4.78
N HIS A 43 1.72 -6.58 5.26
CA HIS A 43 1.76 -6.87 6.69
C HIS A 43 2.77 -5.98 7.41
N GLN A 44 2.37 -5.44 8.57
CA GLN A 44 3.25 -4.76 9.50
C GLN A 44 2.98 -5.25 10.94
N PRO A 45 4.03 -5.42 11.76
CA PRO A 45 3.88 -5.85 13.13
C PRO A 45 3.27 -4.75 14.02
N ASP A 46 2.63 -5.14 15.12
CA ASP A 46 1.91 -4.21 16.00
C ASP A 46 2.81 -3.12 16.61
N ASP A 47 4.11 -3.38 16.81
CA ASP A 47 5.06 -2.38 17.31
C ASP A 47 5.36 -1.29 16.29
N VAL A 48 5.35 -1.62 14.99
CA VAL A 48 5.42 -0.64 13.90
C VAL A 48 4.15 0.19 13.86
N LEU A 49 2.98 -0.46 13.91
CA LEU A 49 1.68 0.21 13.88
C LEU A 49 1.44 1.12 15.10
N ALA A 50 1.96 0.75 16.27
CA ALA A 50 1.87 1.54 17.48
C ALA A 50 2.62 2.89 17.42
N ARG A 51 3.48 3.09 16.41
CA ARG A 51 4.22 4.35 16.20
C ARG A 51 3.44 5.37 15.36
N MET A 52 2.30 4.97 14.78
CA MET A 52 1.47 5.86 13.96
C MET A 52 0.92 7.02 14.80
N ASP A 53 0.87 8.21 14.19
CA ASP A 53 0.16 9.34 14.78
C ASP A 53 -1.35 9.01 14.93
N PRO A 54 -2.04 9.51 15.97
CA PRO A 54 -3.46 9.25 16.18
C PRO A 54 -4.35 9.55 14.97
N PHE A 55 -4.00 10.55 14.15
CA PHE A 55 -4.73 10.85 12.92
C PHE A 55 -4.67 9.70 11.92
N VAL A 56 -3.48 9.12 11.70
CA VAL A 56 -3.28 8.01 10.75
C VAL A 56 -3.95 6.74 11.27
N VAL A 57 -3.89 6.50 12.59
CA VAL A 57 -4.61 5.39 13.23
C VAL A 57 -6.12 5.50 12.98
N ASP A 58 -6.72 6.67 13.19
CA ASP A 58 -8.16 6.88 12.97
C ASP A 58 -8.54 6.73 11.49
N MET A 59 -7.71 7.26 10.58
CA MET A 59 -7.90 7.14 9.14
C MET A 59 -7.93 5.66 8.69
N HIS A 60 -6.88 4.90 9.03
CA HIS A 60 -6.75 3.49 8.65
C HIS A 60 -7.72 2.57 9.38
N THR A 61 -8.16 2.95 10.59
CA THR A 61 -9.24 2.24 11.30
C THR A 61 -10.57 2.44 10.58
N ARG A 62 -10.88 3.67 10.16
CA ARG A 62 -12.15 4.00 9.50
C ARG A 62 -12.28 3.38 8.11
N SER A 63 -11.18 3.26 7.36
CA SER A 63 -11.16 2.55 6.08
C SER A 63 -11.21 1.03 6.25
N GLY A 64 -10.92 0.51 7.44
CA GLY A 64 -10.74 -0.92 7.70
C GLY A 64 -9.35 -1.45 7.30
N LEU A 65 -8.48 -0.60 6.76
CA LEU A 65 -7.13 -0.98 6.34
C LEU A 65 -6.30 -1.50 7.53
N LEU A 66 -6.49 -0.94 8.73
CA LEU A 66 -5.73 -1.36 9.91
C LEU A 66 -5.93 -2.85 10.26
N ASP A 67 -7.14 -3.37 10.09
CA ASP A 67 -7.42 -4.79 10.32
C ASP A 67 -6.90 -5.65 9.17
N GLN A 68 -6.94 -5.15 7.94
CA GLN A 68 -6.35 -5.83 6.78
C GLN A 68 -4.82 -5.94 6.89
N ILE A 69 -4.13 -4.90 7.38
CA ILE A 69 -2.68 -4.92 7.62
C ILE A 69 -2.32 -6.03 8.61
N ARG A 70 -3.07 -6.14 9.71
CA ARG A 70 -2.85 -7.19 10.72
C ARG A 70 -3.13 -8.59 10.18
N ALA A 71 -4.16 -8.74 9.33
CA ALA A 71 -4.54 -10.00 8.73
C ALA A 71 -3.66 -10.41 7.53
N SER A 72 -2.99 -9.45 6.89
CA SER A 72 -2.13 -9.70 5.74
C SER A 72 -0.97 -10.62 6.11
N THR A 73 -0.58 -11.44 5.14
CA THR A 73 0.59 -12.32 5.23
C THR A 73 1.66 -11.95 4.19
N ILE A 74 1.41 -10.91 3.40
CA ILE A 74 2.31 -10.46 2.33
C ILE A 74 3.33 -9.49 2.92
N MET A 75 4.61 -9.79 2.71
CA MET A 75 5.72 -8.94 3.13
C MET A 75 6.02 -7.89 2.05
N LEU A 76 6.64 -6.77 2.45
CA LEU A 76 6.98 -5.66 1.55
C LEU A 76 7.78 -6.12 0.31
N GLU A 77 8.74 -7.03 0.49
CA GLU A 77 9.54 -7.57 -0.61
C GLU A 77 8.67 -8.33 -1.63
N GLN A 78 7.71 -9.12 -1.15
CA GLN A 78 6.78 -9.86 -2.01
C GLN A 78 5.84 -8.89 -2.75
N ALA A 79 5.27 -7.91 -2.05
CA ALA A 79 4.43 -6.89 -2.69
C ALA A 79 5.19 -6.10 -3.78
N GLY A 80 6.45 -5.75 -3.51
CA GLY A 80 7.33 -5.11 -4.48
C GLY A 80 7.63 -6.01 -5.69
N GLN A 81 7.86 -7.30 -5.47
CA GLN A 81 8.12 -8.26 -6.55
C GLN A 81 6.87 -8.45 -7.42
N GLU A 82 5.69 -8.66 -6.82
CA GLU A 82 4.43 -8.80 -7.57
C GLU A 82 4.10 -7.54 -8.38
N THR A 83 4.36 -6.36 -7.80
CA THR A 83 4.18 -5.08 -8.51
C THR A 83 5.17 -4.93 -9.67
N LEU A 84 6.44 -5.31 -9.49
CA LEU A 84 7.45 -5.26 -10.55
C LEU A 84 7.18 -6.27 -11.66
N GLU A 85 6.63 -7.44 -11.35
CA GLU A 85 6.24 -8.44 -12.35
C GLU A 85 5.07 -7.99 -13.21
N PHE A 86 4.20 -7.12 -12.67
CA PHE A 86 3.09 -6.53 -13.42
C PHE A 86 3.53 -5.43 -14.41
N ILE A 87 4.52 -4.61 -14.03
CA ILE A 87 5.01 -3.44 -14.80
C ILE A 87 5.91 -3.87 -15.97
#